data_AF-A0A199VGF2-F1
#
_entry.id   AF-A0A199VGF2-F1
#
_cell.length_a   1.000
_cell.length_b   1.000
_cell.length_c   1.000
_cell.angle_alpha   90.00
_cell.angle_beta   90.00
_cell.angle_gamma   90.00
#
_symmetry.space_group_name_H-M   'P 1'
#
loop_
_entity.id
_entity.type
_entity.pdbx_description
1 polymer ?
#
loop_
_entity_poly.entity_id
_entity_poly.type
_entity_poly.pdbx_seq_one_letter_code
_entity_poly.pdbx_strand_id
1 'polypeptide(L)'
;MVDYACDQDGSPILAVSSLAVHSKNLSGNPKCSLLVAKDPADRTDITITIYGDAMPVSEDDRDGIRTAYLRRHPDAFWVDFGDFHFVHIKPKFVRYVSGVATALLGSGEFSAEEYKAGQVDPISQFSNPITSHMNRDHAEDTKLIVQHSTSVKVDSAYMLDVDSLGFNVKAVYQGNSMKLRIPFPRPAQDRKDVKTLIVEMLQSARASISTTE
;
A
#
# COMPACT_ATOMS: atom_id res chain seq x y z
N MET A 1 16.03 9.48 5.82
CA MET A 1 14.85 8.63 5.98
C MET A 1 14.09 9.07 7.20
N VAL A 2 12.77 8.92 7.20
CA VAL A 2 11.89 9.26 8.33
C VAL A 2 10.81 8.18 8.44
N ASP A 3 10.42 7.87 9.67
CA ASP A 3 9.26 7.02 9.95
C ASP A 3 8.01 7.88 10.05
N TYR A 4 6.90 7.38 9.51
CA TYR A 4 5.63 8.10 9.51
C TYR A 4 4.44 7.19 9.77
N ALA A 5 3.33 7.79 10.19
CA ALA A 5 2.00 7.19 10.17
C ALA A 5 1.03 8.19 9.53
N CYS A 6 -0.10 7.77 8.97
CA CYS A 6 -1.11 8.70 8.51
C CYS A 6 -2.15 8.94 9.61
N ASP A 7 -2.63 10.18 9.73
CA ASP A 7 -3.85 10.48 10.48
C ASP A 7 -5.11 10.04 9.71
N GLN A 8 -6.30 10.35 10.26
CA GLN A 8 -7.58 9.98 9.66
C GLN A 8 -7.85 10.66 8.31
N ASP A 9 -7.22 11.81 8.06
CA ASP A 9 -7.32 12.56 6.80
C ASP A 9 -6.22 12.15 5.80
N GLY A 10 -5.39 11.16 6.14
CA GLY A 10 -4.26 10.71 5.32
C GLY A 10 -2.98 11.56 5.47
N SER A 11 -2.97 12.61 6.31
CA SER A 11 -1.79 13.46 6.46
C SER A 11 -0.66 12.70 7.17
N PRO A 12 0.57 12.66 6.61
CA PRO A 12 1.69 12.02 7.28
C PRO A 12 2.05 12.73 8.60
N ILE A 13 2.11 11.96 9.68
CA ILE A 13 2.62 12.31 11.00
C ILE A 13 4.07 11.82 11.08
N LEU A 14 4.99 12.71 11.42
CA LEU A 14 6.37 12.36 11.78
C LEU A 14 6.59 12.64 13.27
N ALA A 15 7.35 11.78 13.95
CA ALA A 15 7.96 12.08 15.23
C ALA A 15 9.42 12.47 14.97
N VAL A 16 9.78 13.72 15.23
CA VAL A 16 11.10 14.26 14.88
C VAL A 16 11.83 14.78 16.11
N SER A 17 13.12 14.45 16.23
CA SER A 17 13.99 14.99 17.28
C SER A 17 14.47 16.39 16.89
N SER A 18 14.46 17.33 17.81
CA SER A 18 15.02 18.68 17.65
C SER A 18 16.52 18.69 17.29
N LEU A 19 17.22 17.57 17.53
CA LEU A 19 18.63 17.40 17.17
C LEU A 19 18.83 17.08 15.69
N ALA A 20 17.82 16.51 15.02
CA ALA A 20 17.94 16.04 13.65
C ALA A 20 18.03 17.18 12.64
N VAL A 21 18.86 16.97 11.60
CA VAL A 21 19.05 17.95 10.52
C VAL A 21 17.74 18.27 9.80
N HIS A 22 16.90 17.26 9.54
CA HIS A 22 15.62 17.47 8.89
C HIS A 22 14.64 18.30 9.74
N SER A 23 14.68 18.19 11.07
CA SER A 23 13.87 19.04 11.96
C SER A 23 14.25 20.51 11.84
N LYS A 24 15.56 20.81 11.87
CA LYS A 24 16.08 22.18 11.68
C LYS A 24 15.69 22.75 10.32
N ASN A 25 15.75 21.92 9.28
CA ASN A 25 15.32 22.32 7.93
C ASN A 25 13.83 22.66 7.90
N LEU A 26 12.98 21.82 8.48
CA LEU A 26 11.52 22.04 8.54
C LEU A 26 11.15 23.28 9.38
N SER A 27 11.89 23.55 10.46
CA SER A 27 11.70 24.79 11.25
C SER A 27 12.07 26.05 10.46
N GLY A 28 13.09 25.98 9.60
CA GLY A 28 13.51 27.10 8.76
C GLY A 28 12.62 27.31 7.52
N ASN A 29 12.11 26.22 6.95
CA ASN A 29 11.15 26.25 5.85
C ASN A 29 10.25 25.00 5.92
N PRO A 30 8.94 25.17 6.20
CA PRO A 30 8.06 24.02 6.38
C PRO A 30 7.75 23.29 5.07
N LYS A 31 8.05 23.86 3.90
CA LYS A 31 7.76 23.24 2.60
C LYS A 31 8.61 21.99 2.42
N CYS A 32 7.94 20.85 2.25
CA CYS A 32 8.60 19.57 2.07
C CYS A 32 7.82 18.65 1.14
N SER A 33 8.44 17.51 0.83
CA SER A 33 7.73 16.39 0.24
C SER A 33 8.12 15.08 0.92
N LEU A 34 7.20 14.11 0.87
CA LEU A 34 7.41 12.74 1.33
C LEU A 34 7.27 11.79 0.14
N LEU A 35 8.33 11.07 -0.18
CA LEU A 35 8.35 10.01 -1.18
C LEU A 35 8.07 8.67 -0.51
N VAL A 36 7.08 7.95 -1.02
CA VAL A 36 6.70 6.61 -0.56
C VAL A 36 6.73 5.66 -1.75
N ALA A 37 7.58 4.63 -1.69
CA ALA A 37 7.59 3.53 -2.64
C ALA A 37 6.89 2.33 -2.01
N LYS A 38 5.94 1.72 -2.74
CA LYS A 38 5.23 0.52 -2.25
C LYS A 38 6.18 -0.66 -2.08
N ASP A 39 7.01 -0.91 -3.08
CA ASP A 39 8.16 -1.81 -3.02
C ASP A 39 9.43 -1.02 -3.41
N PRO A 40 10.29 -0.65 -2.45
CA PRO A 40 11.52 0.10 -2.74
C PRO A 40 12.51 -0.63 -3.66
N ALA A 41 12.41 -1.96 -3.79
CA ALA A 41 13.26 -2.75 -4.67
C ALA A 41 12.73 -2.85 -6.10
N ASP A 42 11.43 -2.62 -6.31
CA ASP A 42 10.78 -2.68 -7.62
C ASP A 42 10.52 -1.29 -8.20
N ARG A 43 11.40 -0.86 -9.11
CA ARG A 43 11.30 0.42 -9.81
C ARG A 43 10.06 0.54 -10.71
N THR A 44 9.39 -0.56 -11.02
CA THR A 44 8.16 -0.57 -11.83
C THR A 44 6.90 -0.43 -10.98
N ASP A 45 6.98 -0.56 -9.65
CA ASP A 45 5.83 -0.36 -8.76
C ASP A 45 5.46 1.12 -8.62
N ILE A 46 4.32 1.35 -7.99
CA ILE A 46 3.84 2.69 -7.69
C ILE A 46 4.76 3.38 -6.67
N THR A 47 5.11 4.61 -7.02
CA THR A 47 5.77 5.57 -6.15
C THR A 47 4.87 6.80 -6.02
N ILE A 48 4.68 7.26 -4.79
CA ILE A 48 3.82 8.39 -4.44
C ILE A 48 4.69 9.47 -3.81
N THR A 49 4.49 10.72 -4.25
CA THR A 49 5.12 11.91 -3.65
C THR A 49 4.03 12.82 -3.12
N ILE A 50 4.01 13.02 -1.80
CA ILE A 50 3.12 13.95 -1.11
C ILE A 50 3.87 15.28 -0.98
N TYR A 51 3.37 16.36 -1.56
CA TYR A 51 3.93 17.70 -1.38
C TYR A 51 3.08 18.47 -0.38
N GLY A 52 3.70 19.16 0.58
CA GLY A 52 2.97 19.83 1.64
C GLY A 52 3.81 20.78 2.48
N ASP A 53 3.22 21.25 3.58
CA ASP A 53 3.93 22.00 4.61
C ASP A 53 3.93 21.20 5.92
N ALA A 54 5.09 21.06 6.55
CA ALA A 54 5.26 20.43 7.85
C ALA A 54 4.84 21.39 8.97
N MET A 55 3.71 21.13 9.60
CA MET A 55 3.13 21.93 10.68
C MET A 55 3.30 21.21 12.03
N PRO A 56 3.68 21.90 13.10
CA PRO A 56 3.70 21.31 14.44
C PRO A 56 2.29 20.85 14.84
N VAL A 57 2.22 19.75 15.59
CA VAL A 57 0.98 19.27 16.21
C VAL A 57 0.70 20.14 17.45
N SER A 58 -0.56 20.53 17.64
CA SER A 58 -0.98 21.26 18.84
C SER A 58 -0.91 20.35 20.07
N GLU A 59 -0.74 20.92 21.27
CA GLU A 59 -0.77 20.10 22.50
C GLU A 59 -2.14 19.43 22.71
N ASP A 60 -3.22 20.06 22.28
CA ASP A 60 -4.59 19.51 22.37
C ASP A 60 -4.77 18.26 21.49
N ASP A 61 -4.08 18.18 20.35
CA ASP A 61 -4.15 17.04 19.42
C ASP A 61 -3.12 15.94 19.74
N ARG A 62 -2.17 16.20 20.64
CA ARG A 62 -0.97 15.37 20.85
C ARG A 62 -1.31 13.92 21.15
N ASP A 63 -2.26 13.65 22.04
CA ASP A 63 -2.61 12.29 22.47
C ASP A 63 -3.22 11.45 21.33
N GLY A 64 -4.07 12.07 20.52
CA GLY A 64 -4.67 11.44 19.34
C GLY A 64 -3.61 11.08 18.30
N ILE A 65 -2.70 12.02 18.03
CA ILE A 65 -1.60 11.82 17.09
C ILE A 65 -0.60 10.77 17.57
N ARG A 66 -0.24 10.81 18.86
CA ARG A 66 0.62 9.79 19.48
C ARG A 66 0.01 8.40 19.32
N THR A 67 -1.29 8.27 19.58
CA THR A 67 -2.01 7.00 19.44
C THR A 67 -1.99 6.49 17.99
N ALA A 68 -2.22 7.37 17.01
CA ALA A 68 -2.15 7.02 15.59
C ALA A 68 -0.73 6.58 15.17
N TYR A 69 0.29 7.30 15.62
CA TYR A 69 1.69 6.98 15.33
C TYR A 69 2.12 5.64 15.92
N LEU A 70 1.82 5.39 17.21
CA LEU A 70 2.20 4.15 17.90
C LEU A 70 1.44 2.93 17.39
N ARG A 71 0.25 3.08 16.78
CA ARG A 71 -0.42 1.96 16.09
C ARG A 71 0.44 1.41 14.95
N ARG A 72 1.19 2.28 14.27
CA ARG A 72 2.08 1.90 13.16
C ARG A 72 3.49 1.52 13.64
N HIS A 73 3.95 2.15 14.71
CA HIS A 73 5.29 2.02 15.30
C HIS A 73 5.18 1.71 16.80
N PRO A 74 4.79 0.48 17.18
CA PRO A 74 4.45 0.13 18.56
C PRO A 74 5.64 0.25 19.53
N ASP A 75 6.86 0.07 19.01
CA ASP A 75 8.09 0.11 19.81
C ASP A 75 8.69 1.53 19.93
N ALA A 76 8.01 2.57 19.40
CA ALA A 76 8.51 3.94 19.37
C ALA A 76 8.39 4.69 20.71
N PHE A 77 8.91 4.12 21.80
CA PHE A 77 8.86 4.73 23.14
C PHE A 77 9.56 6.10 23.23
N TRP A 78 10.50 6.38 22.32
CA TRP A 78 11.27 7.63 22.28
C TRP A 78 10.43 8.85 21.87
N VAL A 79 9.21 8.67 21.34
CA VAL A 79 8.32 9.80 20.98
C VAL A 79 7.91 10.64 22.18
N ASP A 80 8.07 10.12 23.40
CA ASP A 80 7.79 10.82 24.66
C ASP A 80 9.02 11.55 25.23
N PHE A 81 10.18 11.46 24.59
CA PHE A 81 11.37 12.19 25.03
C PHE A 81 11.20 13.69 24.78
N GLY A 82 11.77 14.51 25.67
CA GLY A 82 11.60 15.97 25.63
C GLY A 82 12.20 16.65 24.39
N ASP A 83 13.07 15.96 23.65
CA ASP A 83 13.62 16.46 22.38
C ASP A 83 12.78 16.05 21.17
N PHE A 84 11.75 15.20 21.32
CA PHE A 84 10.86 14.77 20.24
C PHE A 84 9.55 15.55 20.22
N HIS A 85 9.13 15.91 19.01
CA HIS A 85 7.81 16.51 18.77
C HIS A 85 7.17 15.90 17.51
N PHE A 86 5.84 15.92 17.48
CA PHE A 86 5.11 15.49 16.29
C PHE A 86 4.95 16.66 15.30
N VAL A 87 5.01 16.34 14.01
CA VAL A 87 4.67 17.26 12.91
C VAL A 87 3.75 16.56 11.92
N HIS A 88 2.78 17.30 11.37
CA HIS A 88 1.99 16.87 10.22
C HIS A 88 2.57 17.44 8.94
N ILE A 89 2.76 16.62 7.92
CA ILE A 89 2.84 17.12 6.55
C ILE A 89 1.41 17.32 6.07
N LYS A 90 0.93 18.57 6.04
CA LYS A 90 -0.39 18.90 5.48
C LYS A 90 -0.30 18.86 3.95
N PRO A 91 -0.94 17.89 3.26
CA PRO A 91 -0.82 17.75 1.82
C PRO A 91 -1.38 18.98 1.10
N LYS A 92 -0.69 19.42 0.04
CA LYS A 92 -1.18 20.39 -0.94
C LYS A 92 -1.61 19.72 -2.23
N PHE A 93 -0.81 18.75 -2.66
CA PHE A 93 -1.14 17.85 -3.76
C PHE A 93 -0.31 16.57 -3.61
N VAL A 94 -0.83 15.49 -4.17
CA VAL A 94 -0.22 14.16 -4.13
C VAL A 94 -0.04 13.68 -5.56
N ARG A 95 1.20 13.35 -5.94
CA ARG A 95 1.52 12.82 -7.26
C ARG A 95 1.87 11.35 -7.17
N TYR A 96 1.47 10.57 -8.16
CA TYR A 96 1.95 9.20 -8.31
C TYR A 96 2.55 8.95 -9.69
N VAL A 97 3.45 7.98 -9.73
CA VAL A 97 3.97 7.36 -10.95
C VAL A 97 4.05 5.86 -10.73
N SER A 98 3.70 5.07 -11.73
CA SER A 98 3.72 3.60 -11.69
C SER A 98 4.14 3.06 -13.05
N GLY A 99 4.73 1.87 -13.08
CA GLY A 99 5.12 1.24 -14.34
C GLY A 99 6.28 1.93 -15.05
N VAL A 100 7.17 2.61 -14.33
CA VAL A 100 8.36 3.23 -14.92
C VAL A 100 9.19 2.18 -15.66
N ALA A 101 9.65 2.52 -16.88
CA ALA A 101 10.35 1.60 -17.78
C ALA A 101 9.53 0.36 -18.20
N THR A 102 8.20 0.45 -18.17
CA THR A 102 7.29 -0.56 -18.73
C THR A 102 6.36 0.07 -19.77
N ALA A 103 5.66 -0.76 -20.55
CA ALA A 103 4.63 -0.30 -21.47
C ALA A 103 3.37 0.27 -20.76
N LEU A 104 3.23 0.05 -19.44
CA LEU A 104 2.07 0.42 -18.63
C LEU A 104 2.35 1.64 -17.74
N LEU A 105 3.14 2.60 -18.22
CA LEU A 105 3.43 3.83 -17.47
C LEU A 105 2.14 4.59 -17.17
N GLY A 106 1.84 4.76 -15.89
CA GLY A 106 0.72 5.56 -15.41
C GLY A 106 1.20 6.64 -14.45
N SER A 107 0.64 7.85 -14.56
CA SER A 107 0.90 8.94 -13.62
C SER A 107 -0.31 9.84 -13.50
N GLY A 108 -0.44 10.51 -12.36
CA GLY A 108 -1.47 11.50 -12.10
C GLY A 108 -1.16 12.31 -10.85
N GLU A 109 -2.01 13.27 -10.57
CA GLU A 109 -1.99 14.03 -9.32
C GLU A 109 -3.40 14.15 -8.75
N PHE A 110 -3.47 14.38 -7.45
CA PHE A 110 -4.68 14.70 -6.70
C PHE A 110 -4.46 16.00 -5.94
N SER A 111 -5.48 16.86 -5.89
CA SER A 111 -5.51 17.99 -4.96
C SER A 111 -5.54 17.50 -3.50
N ALA A 112 -5.31 18.41 -2.55
CA ALA A 112 -5.46 18.09 -1.13
C ALA A 112 -6.87 17.60 -0.79
N GLU A 113 -7.89 18.22 -1.39
CA GLU A 113 -9.30 17.88 -1.19
C GLU A 113 -9.65 16.52 -1.79
N GLU A 114 -9.18 16.22 -3.00
CA GLU A 114 -9.38 14.92 -3.64
C GLU A 114 -8.68 13.80 -2.86
N TYR A 115 -7.45 14.03 -2.40
CA TYR A 115 -6.72 13.07 -1.58
C TYR A 115 -7.44 12.79 -0.26
N LYS A 116 -7.87 13.86 0.44
CA LYS A 116 -8.61 13.74 1.70
C LYS A 116 -9.98 13.09 1.54
N ALA A 117 -10.65 13.29 0.40
CA ALA A 117 -11.93 12.65 0.09
C ALA A 117 -11.79 11.15 -0.23
N GLY A 118 -10.57 10.69 -0.55
CA GLY A 118 -10.27 9.29 -0.76
C GLY A 118 -10.47 8.45 0.51
N GLN A 119 -11.01 7.24 0.35
CA GLN A 119 -11.17 6.31 1.45
C GLN A 119 -10.12 5.21 1.38
N VAL A 120 -9.54 4.86 2.52
CA VAL A 120 -8.64 3.70 2.62
C VAL A 120 -9.47 2.44 2.42
N ASP A 121 -9.03 1.57 1.50
CA ASP A 121 -9.71 0.30 1.26
C ASP A 121 -9.72 -0.56 2.55
N PRO A 122 -10.89 -1.01 3.02
CA PRO A 122 -11.00 -1.70 4.31
C PRO A 122 -10.40 -3.11 4.32
N ILE A 123 -10.16 -3.70 3.15
CA ILE A 123 -9.56 -5.03 3.01
C ILE A 123 -8.03 -4.96 2.95
N SER A 124 -7.47 -3.85 2.47
CA SER A 124 -6.02 -3.65 2.32
C SER A 124 -5.21 -3.90 3.60
N GLN A 125 -5.79 -3.65 4.78
CA GLN A 125 -5.17 -3.94 6.08
C GLN A 125 -4.86 -5.44 6.30
N PHE A 126 -5.56 -6.33 5.59
CA PHE A 126 -5.36 -7.78 5.65
C PHE A 126 -4.43 -8.30 4.55
N SER A 127 -3.91 -7.42 3.68
CA SER A 127 -3.08 -7.80 2.53
C SER A 127 -1.91 -8.70 2.94
N ASN A 128 -1.04 -8.23 3.85
CA ASN A 128 0.15 -8.99 4.28
C ASN A 128 -0.14 -10.42 4.80
N PRO A 129 -1.06 -10.64 5.76
CA PRO A 129 -1.34 -11.99 6.23
C PRO A 129 -1.99 -12.87 5.14
N ILE A 130 -2.78 -12.31 4.23
CA ILE A 130 -3.40 -13.08 3.13
C ILE A 130 -2.34 -13.48 2.10
N THR A 131 -1.56 -12.53 1.58
CA THR A 131 -0.52 -12.81 0.58
C THR A 131 0.54 -13.77 1.11
N SER A 132 0.97 -13.60 2.37
CA SER A 132 1.97 -14.47 3.00
C SER A 132 1.53 -15.93 3.13
N HIS A 133 0.25 -16.16 3.42
CA HIS A 133 -0.31 -17.51 3.50
C HIS A 133 -0.47 -18.11 2.10
N MET A 134 -1.05 -17.35 1.16
CA MET A 134 -1.25 -17.81 -0.21
C MET A 134 0.06 -18.14 -0.91
N ASN A 135 1.08 -17.30 -0.78
CA ASN A 135 2.37 -17.50 -1.43
C ASN A 135 3.17 -18.67 -0.87
N ARG A 136 2.94 -19.03 0.40
CA ARG A 136 3.66 -20.12 1.07
C ARG A 136 3.01 -21.47 0.85
N ASP A 137 1.68 -21.52 1.01
CA ASP A 137 0.95 -22.78 1.13
C ASP A 137 0.10 -23.07 -0.12
N HIS A 138 -0.17 -22.06 -0.96
CA HIS A 138 -1.15 -22.10 -2.06
C HIS A 138 -0.65 -21.45 -3.36
N ALA A 139 0.65 -21.52 -3.65
CA ALA A 139 1.24 -20.91 -4.85
C ALA A 139 0.67 -21.50 -6.16
N GLU A 140 0.46 -22.83 -6.21
CA GLU A 140 -0.16 -23.48 -7.37
C GLU A 140 -1.62 -23.10 -7.55
N ASP A 141 -2.38 -22.95 -6.45
CA ASP A 141 -3.77 -22.47 -6.53
C ASP A 141 -3.82 -21.04 -7.11
N THR A 142 -2.89 -20.17 -6.71
CA THR A 142 -2.77 -18.79 -7.23
C THR A 142 -2.49 -18.80 -8.73
N LYS A 143 -1.55 -19.64 -9.18
CA LYS A 143 -1.25 -19.83 -10.60
C LYS A 143 -2.48 -20.27 -11.40
N LEU A 144 -3.21 -21.28 -10.92
CA LEU A 144 -4.43 -21.77 -11.58
C LEU A 144 -5.48 -20.67 -11.74
N ILE A 145 -5.72 -19.89 -10.67
CA ILE A 145 -6.66 -18.76 -10.71
C ILE A 145 -6.22 -17.71 -11.75
N VAL A 146 -4.94 -17.36 -11.79
CA VAL A 146 -4.40 -16.37 -12.74
C VAL A 146 -4.58 -16.83 -14.19
N GLN A 147 -4.23 -18.09 -14.48
CA GLN A 147 -4.37 -18.66 -15.82
C GLN A 147 -5.84 -18.69 -16.26
N HIS A 148 -6.75 -19.09 -15.38
CA HIS A 148 -8.18 -19.09 -15.66
C HIS A 148 -8.73 -17.66 -15.87
N SER A 149 -8.33 -16.72 -15.03
CA SER A 149 -8.90 -15.35 -15.03
C SER A 149 -8.40 -14.47 -16.18
N THR A 150 -7.20 -14.75 -16.71
CA THR A 150 -6.55 -13.90 -17.72
C THR A 150 -6.32 -14.59 -19.05
N SER A 151 -6.51 -15.92 -19.13
CA SER A 151 -6.05 -16.76 -20.25
C SER A 151 -4.55 -16.69 -20.55
N VAL A 152 -3.76 -15.99 -19.71
CA VAL A 152 -2.31 -15.92 -19.84
C VAL A 152 -1.71 -17.17 -19.20
N LYS A 153 -0.89 -17.90 -19.97
CA LYS A 153 -0.09 -18.98 -19.41
C LYS A 153 1.02 -18.37 -18.55
N VAL A 154 1.18 -18.87 -17.34
CA VAL A 154 2.24 -18.41 -16.41
C VAL A 154 2.88 -19.65 -15.78
N ASP A 155 4.19 -19.59 -15.59
CA ASP A 155 4.98 -20.63 -14.93
C ASP A 155 4.80 -20.55 -13.40
N SER A 156 4.68 -19.32 -12.88
CA SER A 156 4.41 -19.01 -11.47
C SER A 156 3.65 -17.70 -11.33
N ALA A 157 2.96 -17.53 -10.19
CA ALA A 157 2.29 -16.28 -9.81
C ALA A 157 2.44 -16.04 -8.31
N TYR A 158 3.04 -14.90 -7.95
CA TYR A 158 3.27 -14.48 -6.57
C TYR A 158 2.34 -13.32 -6.22
N MET A 159 1.50 -13.47 -5.21
CA MET A 159 0.55 -12.43 -4.77
C MET A 159 1.30 -11.28 -4.10
N LEU A 160 1.08 -10.06 -4.58
CA LEU A 160 1.74 -8.84 -4.12
C LEU A 160 0.92 -8.13 -3.04
N ASP A 161 -0.37 -7.95 -3.32
CA ASP A 161 -1.29 -7.22 -2.46
C ASP A 161 -2.74 -7.56 -2.77
N VAL A 162 -3.62 -7.27 -1.81
CA VAL A 162 -5.07 -7.52 -1.86
C VAL A 162 -5.81 -6.25 -1.44
N ASP A 163 -6.90 -5.96 -2.12
CA ASP A 163 -7.90 -4.94 -1.77
C ASP A 163 -9.30 -5.53 -1.91
N SER A 164 -10.36 -4.73 -1.69
CA SER A 164 -11.73 -5.23 -1.74
C SER A 164 -12.16 -5.71 -3.13
N LEU A 165 -11.49 -5.29 -4.20
CA LEU A 165 -11.86 -5.59 -5.57
C LEU A 165 -11.05 -6.75 -6.17
N GLY A 166 -10.02 -7.24 -5.49
CA GLY A 166 -9.17 -8.30 -6.01
C GLY A 166 -7.76 -8.27 -5.44
N PHE A 167 -6.83 -8.83 -6.20
CA PHE A 167 -5.43 -8.89 -5.83
C PHE A 167 -4.51 -8.67 -7.03
N ASN A 168 -3.30 -8.21 -6.77
CA ASN A 168 -2.25 -8.10 -7.78
C ASN A 168 -1.26 -9.25 -7.62
N VAL A 169 -0.76 -9.79 -8.74
CA VAL A 169 0.29 -10.81 -8.75
C VAL A 169 1.47 -10.37 -9.59
N LYS A 170 2.67 -10.80 -9.20
CA LYS A 170 3.84 -10.87 -10.07
C LYS A 170 3.87 -12.27 -10.70
N ALA A 171 3.52 -12.33 -11.97
CA ALA A 171 3.55 -13.56 -12.76
C ALA A 171 4.87 -13.67 -13.53
N VAL A 172 5.31 -14.91 -13.78
CA VAL A 172 6.47 -15.20 -14.63
C VAL A 172 6.01 -16.11 -15.77
N TYR A 173 6.40 -15.80 -17.00
CA TYR A 173 6.21 -16.66 -18.16
C TYR A 173 7.46 -16.65 -19.04
N GLN A 174 8.04 -17.83 -19.29
CA GLN A 174 9.25 -18.00 -20.11
C GLN A 174 10.40 -17.08 -19.66
N GLY A 175 10.58 -16.94 -18.34
CA GLY A 175 11.61 -16.08 -17.75
C GLY A 175 11.28 -14.58 -17.72
N ASN A 176 10.19 -14.14 -18.32
CA ASN A 176 9.75 -12.74 -18.28
C ASN A 176 8.76 -12.53 -17.13
N SER A 177 8.98 -11.49 -16.32
CA SER A 177 8.07 -11.13 -15.23
C SER A 177 7.12 -10.01 -15.62
N MET A 178 5.86 -10.11 -15.22
CA MET A 178 4.84 -9.07 -15.40
C MET A 178 3.91 -8.98 -14.20
N LYS A 179 3.26 -7.83 -14.01
CA LYS A 179 2.21 -7.66 -13.00
C LYS A 179 0.85 -7.87 -13.63
N LEU A 180 -0.01 -8.66 -12.99
CA LEU A 180 -1.38 -8.91 -13.42
C LEU A 180 -2.34 -8.55 -12.30
N ARG A 181 -3.41 -7.83 -12.65
CA ARG A 181 -4.54 -7.56 -11.75
C ARG A 181 -5.57 -8.68 -11.91
N ILE A 182 -5.94 -9.32 -10.80
CA ILE A 182 -6.95 -10.36 -10.77
C ILE A 182 -8.17 -9.83 -9.99
N PRO A 183 -9.26 -9.45 -10.66
CA PRO A 183 -10.45 -8.98 -9.98
C PRO A 183 -11.20 -10.14 -9.32
N PHE A 184 -11.75 -9.89 -8.14
CA PHE A 184 -12.78 -10.79 -7.58
C PHE A 184 -14.06 -10.70 -8.43
N PRO A 185 -14.90 -11.75 -8.43
CA PRO A 185 -16.19 -11.73 -9.13
C PRO A 185 -17.16 -10.67 -8.57
N ARG A 186 -16.94 -10.22 -7.34
CA ARG A 186 -17.63 -9.10 -6.67
C ARG A 186 -16.73 -8.50 -5.59
N PRO A 187 -17.00 -7.27 -5.10
CA PRO A 187 -16.28 -6.70 -3.97
C PRO A 187 -16.39 -7.57 -2.70
N ALA A 188 -15.25 -7.83 -2.08
CA ALA A 188 -15.13 -8.51 -0.79
C ALA A 188 -15.60 -7.59 0.34
N GLN A 189 -16.43 -8.13 1.24
CA GLN A 189 -17.02 -7.36 2.34
C GLN A 189 -16.16 -7.36 3.61
N ASP A 190 -15.41 -8.43 3.84
CA ASP A 190 -14.52 -8.58 4.99
C ASP A 190 -13.42 -9.61 4.72
N ARG A 191 -12.53 -9.84 5.69
CA ARG A 191 -11.43 -10.80 5.59
C ARG A 191 -11.89 -12.24 5.30
N LYS A 192 -13.01 -12.68 5.88
CA LYS A 192 -13.53 -14.03 5.68
C LYS A 192 -14.07 -14.16 4.26
N ASP A 193 -14.71 -13.12 3.75
CA ASP A 193 -15.25 -13.06 2.41
C ASP A 193 -14.16 -13.09 1.33
N VAL A 194 -13.00 -12.48 1.57
CA VAL A 194 -11.82 -12.65 0.67
C VAL A 194 -11.46 -14.12 0.51
N LYS A 195 -11.41 -14.89 1.61
CA LYS A 195 -11.14 -16.33 1.55
C LYS A 195 -12.24 -17.05 0.74
N THR A 196 -13.51 -16.73 0.97
CA THR A 196 -14.63 -17.30 0.21
C THR A 196 -14.46 -17.08 -1.29
N LEU A 197 -14.14 -15.85 -1.71
CA LEU A 197 -13.95 -15.48 -3.11
C LEU A 197 -12.75 -16.20 -3.75
N ILE A 198 -11.62 -16.32 -3.04
CA ILE A 198 -10.46 -17.07 -3.55
C ILE A 198 -10.81 -18.55 -3.76
N VAL A 199 -11.56 -19.16 -2.83
CA VAL A 199 -12.01 -20.57 -2.96
C VAL A 199 -12.97 -20.74 -4.14
N GLU A 200 -13.91 -19.82 -4.32
CA GLU A 200 -14.85 -19.81 -5.46
C GLU A 200 -14.12 -19.70 -6.81
N MET A 201 -13.15 -18.78 -6.91
CA MET A 201 -12.31 -18.63 -8.10
C MET A 201 -11.49 -19.89 -8.39
N LEU A 202 -10.94 -20.53 -7.35
CA LEU A 202 -10.20 -21.78 -7.49
C LEU A 202 -11.10 -22.93 -7.98
N GLN A 203 -12.33 -23.04 -7.46
CA GLN A 203 -13.30 -24.04 -7.90
C GLN A 203 -13.65 -23.84 -9.39
N SER A 204 -13.89 -22.59 -9.80
CA SER A 204 -14.13 -22.23 -11.21
C SER A 204 -12.96 -22.61 -12.11
N ALA A 205 -11.73 -22.31 -11.68
CA ALA A 205 -10.52 -22.67 -12.41
C ALA A 205 -10.38 -24.19 -12.59
N ARG A 206 -10.59 -24.97 -11.52
CA ARG A 206 -10.50 -26.45 -11.56
C ARG A 206 -11.58 -27.07 -12.44
N ALA A 207 -12.81 -26.55 -12.39
CA ALA A 207 -13.90 -27.02 -13.24
C ALA A 207 -13.57 -26.83 -14.72
N SER A 208 -12.98 -25.70 -15.11
CA SER A 208 -12.62 -25.43 -16.52
C SER A 208 -11.58 -26.40 -17.09
N ILE A 209 -10.66 -26.90 -16.26
CA ILE A 209 -9.64 -27.86 -16.68
C ILE A 209 -10.30 -29.22 -16.96
N SER A 210 -11.23 -29.65 -16.10
CA SER A 210 -11.93 -30.94 -16.27
C SER A 210 -12.82 -31.01 -17.51
N THR A 211 -13.22 -29.89 -18.09
CA THR A 211 -14.02 -29.84 -19.33
C THR A 211 -13.16 -29.80 -20.60
N THR A 212 -11.84 -29.64 -20.46
CA THR A 212 -10.90 -29.51 -21.59
C THR A 212 -10.07 -30.79 -21.83
N GLU A 213 -10.19 -31.78 -20.93
CA GLU A 213 -9.71 -33.16 -21.10
C GLU A 213 -10.81 -34.06 -21.67
#